data_AF-A0AAW1J744-F1
#
_entry.id   AF-A0AAW1J744-F1
#
_cell.length_a   1.000
_cell.length_b   1.000
_cell.length_c   1.000
_cell.angle_alpha   90.00
_cell.angle_beta   90.00
_cell.angle_gamma   90.00
#
_symmetry.space_group_name_H-M   'P 1'
#
loop_
_entity.id
_entity.type
_entity.pdbx_description
1 polymer ?
#
loop_
_entity_poly.entity_id
_entity_poly.type
_entity_poly.pdbx_seq_one_letter_code
_entity_poly.pdbx_strand_id
1 'polypeptide(L)' 'MRTLPRNSTLDSKHEATNTYTEAGHAYKKTSIMDATSCLEQSLNCFLEIGRLSTAARYCKEIAEIYEVDHNSDQAIFCVL' A
#
# COMPACT_ATOMS: atom_id res chain seq x y z
N MET A 1 -31.56 19.58 -14.26
CA MET A 1 -30.72 18.89 -13.26
C MET A 1 -29.27 19.00 -13.72
N ARG A 2 -28.47 19.88 -13.11
CA ARG A 2 -27.04 20.02 -13.43
C ARG A 2 -26.32 18.80 -12.85
N THR A 3 -26.02 17.81 -13.68
CA THR A 3 -25.09 16.74 -13.33
C THR A 3 -23.70 17.37 -13.24
N LEU A 4 -23.28 17.69 -12.02
CA LEU A 4 -21.88 17.96 -11.71
C LEU A 4 -21.04 16.81 -12.28
N PRO A 5 -19.92 17.05 -12.97
CA PRO A 5 -18.95 16.00 -13.20
C PRO A 5 -18.47 15.56 -11.82
N ARG A 6 -19.03 14.45 -11.35
CA ARG A 6 -18.68 13.83 -10.08
C ARG A 6 -17.29 13.26 -10.29
N ASN A 7 -16.30 14.13 -10.10
CA ASN A 7 -14.89 13.90 -9.92
C ASN A 7 -14.48 12.42 -10.07
N SER A 8 -14.25 12.01 -11.32
CA SER A 8 -13.92 10.62 -11.70
C SER A 8 -12.51 10.19 -11.25
N THR A 9 -11.73 11.10 -10.67
CA THR A 9 -10.34 10.85 -10.26
C THR A 9 -10.23 10.19 -8.89
N LEU A 10 -11.16 10.46 -7.98
CA LEU A 10 -11.14 9.89 -6.62
C LEU A 10 -11.60 8.43 -6.62
N ASP A 11 -12.54 8.09 -7.50
CA ASP A 11 -13.06 6.73 -7.66
C ASP A 11 -11.98 5.80 -8.23
N SER A 12 -11.30 6.22 -9.30
CA SER A 12 -10.16 5.47 -9.86
C SER A 12 -8.97 5.34 -8.90
N LYS A 13 -8.68 6.37 -8.07
CA LYS A 13 -7.63 6.23 -7.04
C LYS A 13 -8.02 5.19 -6.00
N HIS A 14 -9.28 5.18 -5.56
CA HIS A 14 -9.77 4.18 -4.62
C HIS A 14 -9.71 2.76 -5.19
N GLU A 15 -10.11 2.60 -6.46
CA GLU A 15 -10.08 1.32 -7.17
C GLU A 15 -8.63 0.82 -7.33
N ALA A 16 -7.72 1.68 -7.79
CA ALA A 16 -6.29 1.36 -7.90
C ALA A 16 -5.69 0.99 -6.54
N THR A 17 -6.01 1.76 -5.49
CA THR A 17 -5.58 1.48 -4.11
C THR A 17 -6.02 0.09 -3.66
N ASN A 18 -7.27 -0.29 -3.97
CA ASN A 18 -7.83 -1.60 -3.64
C ASN A 18 -7.09 -2.73 -4.37
N THR A 19 -6.86 -2.55 -5.68
CA THR A 19 -6.10 -3.50 -6.50
C THR A 19 -4.68 -3.70 -5.98
N TYR A 20 -3.97 -2.62 -5.60
CA TYR A 20 -2.64 -2.71 -5.01
C TYR A 20 -2.64 -3.42 -3.65
N THR A 21 -3.66 -3.21 -2.81
CA THR A 21 -3.78 -3.93 -1.53
C THR A 21 -4.09 -5.40 -1.70
N GLU A 22 -4.96 -5.77 -2.64
CA GLU A 22 -5.25 -7.17 -2.94
C GLU A 22 -4.02 -7.87 -3.53
N ALA A 23 -3.31 -7.20 -4.44
CA ALA A 23 -2.03 -7.66 -4.96
C ALA A 23 -1.02 -7.86 -3.82
N GLY A 24 -0.85 -6.86 -2.95
CA GLY A 24 0.01 -6.95 -1.78
C GLY A 24 -0.33 -8.14 -0.88
N HIS A 25 -1.61 -8.37 -0.60
CA HIS A 25 -2.07 -9.53 0.19
C HIS A 25 -1.82 -10.87 -0.49
N ALA A 26 -1.96 -10.96 -1.81
CA ALA A 26 -1.64 -12.15 -2.58
C ALA A 26 -0.13 -12.42 -2.60
N TYR A 27 0.68 -11.37 -2.73
CA TYR A 27 2.14 -11.44 -2.74
C TYR A 27 2.74 -11.78 -1.37
N LYS A 28 2.06 -11.51 -0.24
CA LYS A 28 2.52 -11.95 1.11
C LYS A 28 2.86 -13.44 1.21
N LYS A 29 2.28 -14.29 0.35
CA LYS A 29 2.57 -15.74 0.30
C LYS A 29 3.52 -16.16 -0.82
N THR A 30 3.81 -15.25 -1.76
CA THR A 30 4.45 -15.57 -3.04
C THR A 30 5.79 -14.85 -3.20
N SER A 31 5.83 -13.56 -2.87
CA SER A 31 7.01 -12.69 -2.96
C SER A 31 6.81 -11.49 -2.05
N ILE A 32 7.53 -11.43 -0.94
CA ILE A 32 7.35 -10.36 0.05
C ILE A 32 7.86 -9.02 -0.50
N MET A 33 8.95 -9.01 -1.27
CA MET A 33 9.47 -7.81 -1.93
C MET A 33 8.41 -7.12 -2.83
N ASP A 34 7.71 -7.89 -3.67
CA ASP A 34 6.66 -7.34 -4.54
C ASP A 34 5.42 -6.91 -3.74
N ALA A 35 5.12 -7.63 -2.65
CA ALA A 35 4.04 -7.28 -1.73
C ALA A 35 4.25 -5.89 -1.13
N THR A 36 5.46 -5.64 -0.62
CA THR A 36 5.84 -4.37 -0.01
C THR A 36 5.71 -3.23 -1.01
N SER A 37 6.25 -3.38 -2.21
CA SER A 37 6.18 -2.33 -3.24
C SER A 37 4.73 -2.00 -3.64
N CYS A 38 3.85 -3.01 -3.72
CA CYS A 38 2.41 -2.80 -3.92
C CYS A 38 1.75 -2.08 -2.74
N LEU A 39 2.09 -2.45 -1.51
CA LEU A 39 1.54 -1.83 -0.30
C LEU A 39 2.02 -0.37 -0.14
N GLU A 40 3.24 -0.05 -0.53
CA GLU A 40 3.76 1.33 -0.57
C GLU A 40 3.06 2.20 -1.62
N GLN A 41 2.76 1.66 -2.81
CA GLN A 41 1.95 2.35 -3.81
C GLN A 41 0.55 2.69 -3.29
N SER A 42 -0.08 1.72 -2.61
CA SER A 42 -1.38 1.89 -1.96
C SER A 42 -1.31 2.93 -0.83
N LEU A 43 -0.25 2.88 -0.02
CA LEU A 43 0.04 3.85 1.03
C LEU A 43 0.16 5.28 0.49
N ASN A 44 0.91 5.47 -0.60
CA ASN A 44 1.08 6.76 -1.24
C ASN A 44 -0.25 7.32 -1.76
N CYS A 45 -1.12 6.47 -2.31
CA CYS A 45 -2.48 6.87 -2.69
C CYS A 45 -3.31 7.32 -1.46
N PHE A 46 -3.23 6.60 -0.33
CA PHE A 46 -3.92 7.02 0.90
C PHE A 46 -3.37 8.33 1.47
N LEU A 47 -2.06 8.58 1.37
CA LEU A 47 -1.42 9.82 1.76
C LEU A 47 -1.91 10.99 0.88
N GLU A 48 -1.98 10.80 -0.44
CA GLU A 48 -2.50 11.80 -1.38
C GLU A 48 -3.99 12.14 -1.12
N ILE A 49 -4.79 11.16 -0.70
CA ILE A 49 -6.21 11.37 -0.34
C ILE A 49 -6.34 12.07 1.03
N GLY A 50 -5.27 12.13 1.83
CA GLY A 50 -5.27 12.69 3.20
C GLY A 50 -5.77 11.70 4.26
N ARG A 51 -5.89 10.41 3.93
CA ARG A 51 -6.35 9.33 4.83
C ARG A 51 -5.19 8.75 5.64
N LEU A 52 -4.60 9.61 6.49
CA LEU A 52 -3.46 9.26 7.35
C LEU A 52 -3.73 8.07 8.28
N SER A 53 -4.95 7.93 8.79
CA SER A 53 -5.33 6.82 9.67
C SER A 53 -5.23 5.46 8.99
N THR A 54 -5.60 5.40 7.70
CA THR A 54 -5.50 4.19 6.89
C THR A 54 -4.05 3.93 6.53
N ALA A 55 -3.31 4.99 6.16
CA ALA A 55 -1.89 4.91 5.84
C ALA A 55 -1.06 4.35 7.01
N ALA A 56 -1.27 4.83 8.23
CA ALA A 56 -0.55 4.36 9.41
C ALA A 56 -0.77 2.86 9.69
N ARG A 57 -1.99 2.34 9.46
CA ARG A 57 -2.27 0.90 9.54
C ARG A 57 -1.44 0.11 8.52
N TYR A 58 -1.38 0.59 7.29
CA TYR A 58 -0.60 -0.06 6.24
C TYR A 58 0.90 0.03 6.48
N CYS A 59 1.43 1.15 7.00
CA CYS A 59 2.83 1.24 7.42
C CYS A 59 3.18 0.16 8.45
N LYS A 60 2.31 -0.06 9.44
CA LYS A 60 2.54 -1.11 10.44
C LYS A 60 2.53 -2.51 9.81
N GLU A 61 1.58 -2.76 8.92
CA GLU A 61 1.48 -4.05 8.24
C GLU A 61 2.68 -4.30 7.30
N ILE A 62 3.19 -3.28 6.63
CA ILE A 62 4.42 -3.35 5.83
C ILE A 62 5.63 -3.67 6.72
N ALA A 63 5.73 -3.05 7.90
CA ALA A 63 6.82 -3.33 8.84
C ALA A 63 6.77 -4.78 9.36
N GLU A 64 5.58 -5.30 9.68
CA GLU A 64 5.39 -6.70 10.08
C GLU A 64 5.77 -7.67 8.95
N ILE A 65 5.47 -7.30 7.69
CA ILE A 65 5.85 -8.08 6.52
C ILE A 65 7.37 -8.09 6.32
N TYR A 66 8.06 -6.96 6.51
CA TYR A 66 9.52 -6.88 6.49
C TYR A 66 10.15 -7.73 7.60
N GLU A 67 9.62 -7.69 8.83
CA GLU A 67 10.12 -8.54 9.92
C GLU A 67 9.98 -10.03 9.59
N VAL A 68 8.94 -10.43 8.88
CA VAL A 68 8.71 -11.82 8.45
C VAL A 68 9.61 -12.22 7.26
N ASP A 69 9.89 -11.29 6.34
CA ASP A 69 10.85 -11.49 5.24
C ASP A 69 12.29 -11.59 5.73
N HIS A 70 12.61 -10.89 6.83
CA HIS A 70 13.93 -10.88 7.48
C HIS A 70 14.29 -12.19 8.20
N ASN A 71 14.10 -13.31 7.50
CA ASN A 71 14.68 -14.60 7.86
C ASN A 71 16.14 -14.78 7.39
N SER A 72 16.81 -13.84 6.68
CA SER A 72 18.29 -13.82 6.58
C SER A 72 18.84 -12.51 5.98
N ASP A 73 19.73 -11.83 6.69
CA ASP A 73 20.82 -10.98 6.17
C ASP A 73 20.60 -9.56 5.59
N GLN A 74 19.40 -9.11 5.20
CA GLN A 74 19.26 -7.81 4.46
C GLN A 74 18.61 -6.64 5.21
N ALA A 75 18.29 -6.76 6.51
CA ALA A 75 17.58 -5.72 7.29
C ALA A 75 18.30 -4.38 7.48
N ILE A 76 19.56 -4.26 7.07
CA ILE A 76 20.41 -3.13 7.44
C ILE A 76 20.22 -1.92 6.51
N PHE A 77 19.67 -2.08 5.30
CA PHE A 77 19.64 -0.97 4.33
C PHE A 77 18.42 -0.02 4.43
N CYS A 78 17.33 -0.39 5.10
CA CYS A 78 16.13 0.45 5.16
C CYS A 78 16.15 1.54 6.26
N VAL A 79 17.21 1.64 7.06
CA VAL A 79 17.30 2.62 8.18
C VAL A 79 18.38 3.70 7.97
N LEU A 80 19.03 3.76 6.81
CA LEU A 80 20.09 4.73 6.48
C LEU A 80 19.72 5.57 5.26
#